data_AF-A0A1E4GN19-F1
#
_entry.id   AF-A0A1E4GN19-F1
#
_cell.length_a   1.000
_cell.length_b   1.000
_cell.length_c   1.000
_cell.angle_alpha   90.00
_cell.angle_beta   90.00
_cell.angle_gamma   90.00
#
_symmetry.space_group_name_H-M   'P 1'
#
loop_
_entity.id
_entity.type
_entity.pdbx_description
1 polymer ?
#
loop_
_entity_poly.entity_id
_entity_poly.type
_entity_poly.pdbx_seq_one_letter_code
_entity_poly.pdbx_strand_id
1 'polypeptide(L)'
;MLNHYLSDPKSAVFSDMRAVRFPDHEEIYVCGRVNAKNAFGGYIGKRRLVGSANPHTNLTTAVINDRNTISREAFEEIYSSACKGADA
;
A
#
# COMPACT_ATOMS: atom_id res chain seq x y z
N MET A 1 -8.81 18.81 -32.56
CA MET A 1 -9.24 17.82 -31.54
C MET A 1 -7.98 17.28 -30.85
N LEU A 2 -7.69 17.73 -29.63
CA LEU A 2 -6.66 17.11 -28.78
C LEU A 2 -7.38 16.34 -27.67
N ASN A 3 -7.79 15.12 -28.00
CA ASN A 3 -8.29 14.13 -27.04
C ASN A 3 -7.09 13.41 -26.41
N HIS A 4 -6.31 14.11 -25.58
CA HIS A 4 -5.54 13.45 -24.53
C HIS A 4 -6.41 13.49 -23.29
N TYR A 5 -7.40 12.60 -23.31
CA TYR A 5 -8.13 12.16 -22.13
C TYR A 5 -7.16 12.06 -20.97
N LEU A 6 -7.41 12.85 -19.94
CA LEU A 6 -6.84 12.66 -18.62
C LEU A 6 -7.17 11.21 -18.21
N SER A 7 -6.31 10.24 -18.56
CA SER A 7 -6.18 9.01 -17.77
C SER A 7 -6.12 9.49 -16.34
N ASP A 8 -7.09 9.12 -15.52
CA ASP A 8 -7.36 9.76 -14.23
C ASP A 8 -6.04 10.14 -13.52
N PRO A 9 -5.61 11.42 -13.51
CA PRO A 9 -4.37 11.82 -12.87
C PRO A 9 -4.47 11.67 -11.34
N LYS A 10 -5.63 11.23 -10.83
CA LYS A 10 -5.88 10.84 -9.45
C LYS A 10 -5.72 9.35 -9.16
N SER A 11 -5.37 8.55 -10.16
CA SER A 11 -5.08 7.14 -9.92
C SER A 11 -3.91 6.96 -8.95
N ALA A 12 -4.03 5.92 -8.12
CA ALA A 12 -2.98 5.48 -7.23
C ALA A 12 -1.78 5.00 -8.08
N VAL A 13 -0.62 5.60 -7.83
CA VAL A 13 0.66 5.23 -8.43
C VAL A 13 1.46 4.49 -7.37
N PHE A 14 1.66 3.21 -7.62
CA PHE A 14 2.40 2.31 -6.75
C PHE A 14 3.88 2.25 -7.13
N SER A 15 4.75 2.09 -6.14
CA SER A 15 6.19 1.98 -6.33
C SER A 15 6.80 1.15 -5.20
N ASP A 16 8.00 0.63 -5.42
CA ASP A 16 8.75 -0.16 -4.44
C ASP A 16 7.96 -1.39 -3.95
N MET A 17 7.17 -1.97 -4.86
CA MET A 17 6.27 -3.09 -4.56
C MET A 17 7.05 -4.39 -4.42
N ARG A 18 6.86 -5.09 -3.30
CA ARG A 18 7.46 -6.40 -3.02
C ARG A 18 6.42 -7.32 -2.41
N ALA A 19 6.30 -8.54 -2.94
CA ALA A 19 5.51 -9.59 -2.32
C ALA A 19 6.40 -10.36 -1.33
N VAL A 20 5.93 -10.52 -0.10
CA VAL A 20 6.58 -11.29 0.97
C VAL A 20 5.67 -12.46 1.29
N ARG A 21 6.22 -13.68 1.17
CA ARG A 21 5.54 -14.91 1.61
C ARG A 21 6.11 -15.31 2.94
N PHE A 22 5.23 -15.58 3.91
CA PHE A 22 5.65 -16.16 5.17
C PHE A 22 5.71 -17.68 5.00
N PRO A 23 6.81 -18.35 5.40
CA PRO A 23 6.89 -19.81 5.31
C PRO A 23 5.81 -20.51 6.16
N ASP A 24 5.45 -19.89 7.29
CA ASP A 24 4.55 -20.46 8.30
C ASP A 24 3.08 -20.05 8.11
N HIS A 25 2.80 -19.13 7.18
CA HIS A 25 1.46 -18.63 6.89
C HIS A 25 1.22 -18.62 5.39
N GLU A 26 0.12 -19.18 4.92
CA GLU A 26 -0.25 -19.18 3.50
C GLU A 26 -0.63 -17.78 2.96
N GLU A 27 -0.63 -16.76 3.84
CA GLU A 27 -0.87 -15.37 3.46
C GLU A 27 0.30 -14.78 2.68
N ILE A 28 -0.05 -14.05 1.62
CA ILE A 28 0.90 -13.27 0.84
C ILE A 28 0.75 -11.81 1.26
N TYR A 29 1.82 -11.25 1.80
CA TYR A 29 1.88 -9.82 2.07
C TYR A 29 2.45 -9.08 0.88
N VAL A 30 1.92 -7.89 0.62
CA VAL A 30 2.39 -7.00 -0.44
C VAL A 30 2.77 -5.67 0.18
N CYS A 31 4.06 -5.38 0.19
CA CYS A 31 4.62 -4.18 0.77
C CYS A 31 4.95 -3.19 -0.35
N GLY A 32 4.79 -1.89 -0.09
CA GLY A 32 5.27 -0.89 -1.04
C GLY A 32 4.86 0.52 -0.66
N ARG A 33 4.79 1.38 -1.67
CA ARG A 33 4.49 2.80 -1.50
C ARG A 33 3.47 3.27 -2.53
N VAL A 34 2.57 4.16 -2.11
CA VAL A 34 1.55 4.79 -2.96
C VAL A 34 1.68 6.31 -2.89
N ASN A 35 1.46 7.01 -4.01
CA ASN A 35 1.37 8.47 -4.02
C ASN A 35 0.26 8.96 -3.09
N ALA A 36 0.58 9.88 -2.17
CA ALA A 36 -0.37 10.45 -1.23
C ALA A 36 -0.72 11.88 -1.58
N LYS A 37 -1.93 12.28 -1.21
CA LYS A 37 -2.48 13.61 -1.42
C LYS A 37 -2.93 14.23 -0.11
N ASN A 38 -2.85 15.55 0.01
CA ASN A 38 -3.50 16.26 1.12
C ASN A 38 -5.01 16.42 0.86
N ALA A 39 -5.73 17.00 1.83
CA ALA A 39 -7.17 17.25 1.72
C ALA A 39 -7.58 18.14 0.54
N PHE A 40 -6.65 18.89 -0.05
CA PHE A 40 -6.86 19.74 -1.22
C PHE A 40 -6.51 19.04 -2.55
N GLY A 41 -6.11 17.77 -2.51
CA GLY A 41 -5.73 16.98 -3.69
C GLY A 41 -4.30 17.21 -4.20
N GLY A 42 -3.48 17.99 -3.49
CA GLY A 42 -2.07 18.22 -3.82
C GLY A 42 -1.18 17.06 -3.39
N TYR A 43 -0.19 16.70 -4.21
CA TYR A 43 0.76 15.62 -3.92
C TYR A 43 1.65 15.98 -2.71
N ILE A 44 1.77 15.04 -1.77
CA ILE A 44 2.54 15.22 -0.52
C ILE A 44 3.62 14.14 -0.32
N GLY A 45 4.08 13.54 -1.43
CA GLY A 45 5.03 12.44 -1.38
C GLY A 45 4.35 11.07 -1.39
N LYS A 46 5.14 10.03 -1.10
CA LYS A 46 4.67 8.65 -1.07
C LYS A 46 4.42 8.19 0.37
N ARG A 47 3.47 7.28 0.56
CA ARG A 47 3.16 6.65 1.86
C ARG A 47 3.32 5.14 1.77
N ARG A 48 3.77 4.54 2.87
CA ARG A 48 3.89 3.08 3.00
C ARG A 48 2.50 2.45 2.94
N LEU A 49 2.45 1.30 2.30
CA LEU A 49 1.30 0.45 2.05
C LEU A 49 1.66 -0.97 2.50
N VAL A 50 0.71 -1.65 3.14
CA VAL A 50 0.72 -3.09 3.33
C VAL A 50 -0.58 -3.68 2.81
N GLY A 51 -0.48 -4.63 1.89
CA GLY A 51 -1.55 -5.52 1.48
C GLY A 51 -1.39 -6.90 2.07
N SER A 52 -2.48 -7.60 2.30
CA SER A 52 -2.51 -9.03 2.57
C SER A 52 -3.52 -9.68 1.62
N ALA A 53 -3.13 -10.82 1.06
CA ALA A 53 -3.95 -11.67 0.23
C ALA A 53 -3.95 -13.08 0.80
N ASN A 54 -5.14 -13.61 1.11
CA ASN A 54 -5.31 -14.99 1.50
C ASN A 54 -5.77 -15.82 0.28
N PRO A 55 -4.98 -16.81 -0.17
CA PRO A 55 -5.25 -17.56 -1.39
C PRO A 55 -6.48 -18.46 -1.30
N HIS A 56 -6.96 -18.78 -0.09
CA HIS A 56 -8.10 -19.67 0.12
C HIS A 56 -9.44 -18.95 0.22
N THR A 57 -9.43 -17.68 0.65
CA THR A 57 -10.65 -16.91 0.88
C THR A 57 -10.93 -15.85 -0.18
N ASN A 58 -10.02 -15.65 -1.15
CA ASN A 58 -10.02 -14.53 -2.10
C ASN A 58 -10.10 -13.14 -1.42
N LEU A 59 -9.82 -13.08 -0.12
CA LEU A 59 -9.83 -11.84 0.63
C LEU A 59 -8.53 -11.09 0.36
N THR A 60 -8.65 -9.86 -0.13
CA THR A 60 -7.54 -8.92 -0.29
C THR A 60 -7.83 -7.69 0.55
N THR A 61 -6.92 -7.38 1.47
CA THR A 61 -7.00 -6.18 2.32
C THR A 61 -5.76 -5.34 2.06
N ALA A 62 -5.92 -4.02 1.96
CA ALA A 62 -4.80 -3.08 1.85
C ALA A 62 -4.97 -1.95 2.87
N VAL A 63 -3.93 -1.68 3.64
CA VAL A 63 -3.85 -0.58 4.58
C VAL A 63 -2.72 0.36 4.17
N ILE A 64 -3.00 1.66 4.20
CA ILE A 64 -2.03 2.73 3.94
C ILE A 64 -1.67 3.34 5.30
N ASN A 65 -0.43 3.80 5.46
CA ASN A 65 -0.02 4.59 6.63
C ASN A 65 -0.64 6.00 6.58
N ASP A 66 -1.96 6.03 6.74
CA ASP A 66 -2.75 7.19 7.06
C ASP A 66 -3.42 7.00 8.43
N ARG A 67 -3.62 8.08 9.16
CA ARG A 67 -4.21 8.04 10.51
C ARG A 67 -5.72 7.75 10.49
N ASN A 68 -6.30 7.55 9.32
CA ASN A 68 -7.74 7.43 9.13
C ASN A 68 -8.19 5.97 9.07
N THR A 69 -7.32 5.07 8.61
CA THR A 69 -7.64 3.65 8.45
C THR A 69 -7.26 2.84 9.68
N ILE A 70 -6.03 3.00 10.18
CA ILE A 70 -5.52 2.33 11.39
C ILE A 70 -4.61 3.28 12.18
N SER A 71 -4.39 3.00 13.47
CA SER A 71 -3.42 3.75 14.25
C SER A 71 -2.02 3.58 13.67
N ARG A 72 -1.14 4.57 13.87
CA ARG A 72 0.23 4.49 13.39
C ARG A 72 0.95 3.30 14.02
N GLU A 73 0.71 3.07 15.30
CA GLU A 73 1.29 1.99 16.08
C GLU A 73 0.90 0.62 15.49
N ALA A 74 -0.38 0.41 15.18
CA ALA A 74 -0.84 -0.82 14.54
C ALA A 74 -0.26 -0.98 13.12
N PHE A 75 -0.14 0.12 12.36
CA PHE A 75 0.51 0.08 11.05
C PHE A 75 1.97 -0.36 11.16
N GLU A 76 2.74 0.23 12.08
CA GLU A 76 4.16 -0.12 12.27
C GLU A 76 4.33 -1.57 12.74
N GLU A 77 3.44 -2.07 13.59
CA GLU A 77 3.44 -3.48 14.00
C GLU A 77 3.30 -4.42 12.79
N ILE A 78 2.28 -4.20 11.96
CA ILE A 78 2.05 -4.98 10.73
C ILE A 78 3.23 -4.82 9.77
N TYR A 79 3.68 -3.59 9.51
CA TYR A 79 4.75 -3.32 8.57
C TYR A 79 6.09 -3.93 9.01
N SER A 80 6.43 -3.85 10.30
CA SER A 80 7.68 -4.41 10.82
C SER A 80 7.69 -5.93 10.79
N SER A 81 6.53 -6.57 10.97
CA SER A 81 6.35 -8.01 10.83
C SER A 81 6.41 -8.42 9.35
N ALA A 82 5.56 -7.82 8.50
CA ALA A 82 5.33 -8.23 7.13
C ALA A 82 6.37 -7.74 6.11
N CYS A 83 6.93 -6.56 6.33
CA CYS A 83 7.66 -5.77 5.33
C CYS A 83 9.11 -5.47 5.72
N LYS A 84 9.69 -6.28 6.61
CA LYS A 84 11.08 -6.12 7.06
C LYS A 84 12.03 -6.12 5.85
N GLY A 85 12.74 -5.00 5.64
CA GLY A 85 13.67 -4.82 4.51
C GLY A 85 13.04 -4.29 3.22
N ALA A 86 11.74 -3.96 3.19
CA ALA A 86 11.09 -3.32 2.04
C ALA A 86 11.48 -1.83 1.84
N ASP A 87 12.10 -1.21 2.85
CA ASP A 87 12.60 0.17 2.79
C ASP A 87 14.04 0.30 2.29
N ALA A 88 14.69 -0.81 1.91
CA ALA A 88 16.05 -0.87 1.36
C ALA A 88 16.09 -0.69 -0.16
#